data_AF-A0A5A7UA40-F1
#
_entry.id   AF-A0A5A7UA40-F1
#
_cell.length_a   1.000
_cell.length_b   1.000
_cell.length_c   1.000
_cell.angle_alpha   90.00
_cell.angle_beta   90.00
_cell.angle_gamma   90.00
#
_symmetry.space_group_name_H-M   'P 1'
#
loop_
_entity.id
_entity.type
_entity.pdbx_description
1 polymer ?
#
loop_
_entity_poly.entity_id
_entity_poly.type
_entity_poly.pdbx_seq_one_letter_code
_entity_poly.pdbx_strand_id
1 'polypeptide(L)'
;MTKEEMIAEYNVRVLEIANESFNLGEKIYESKLVRKVLRSLPSKFDMKVTTIEEAHDITTLKLDELFGSLITFEMAISNREDKKGKCITFKSVHEEEVTDR
;
A
#
# COMPACT_ATOMS: atom_id res chain seq x y z
N MET A 1 4.61 -9.61 -6.79
CA MET A 1 5.52 -8.45 -6.64
C MET A 1 6.66 -8.84 -5.70
N THR A 2 7.89 -8.40 -5.94
CA THR A 2 8.99 -8.63 -4.98
C THR A 2 8.89 -7.61 -3.82
N LYS A 3 9.70 -7.75 -2.76
CA LYS A 3 9.61 -6.82 -1.61
C LYS A 3 10.14 -5.41 -1.94
N GLU A 4 11.12 -5.34 -2.84
CA GLU A 4 11.90 -4.15 -3.19
C GLU A 4 11.37 -3.45 -4.46
N GLU A 5 10.63 -4.17 -5.30
CA GLU A 5 9.97 -3.61 -6.47
C GLU A 5 8.98 -2.52 -6.09
N MET A 6 8.93 -1.45 -6.89
CA MET A 6 7.94 -0.38 -6.71
C MET A 6 6.58 -0.76 -7.31
N ILE A 7 5.49 -0.22 -6.77
CA ILE A 7 4.15 -0.49 -7.32
C ILE A 7 4.03 -0.04 -8.78
N ALA A 8 4.70 1.05 -9.16
CA ALA A 8 4.69 1.54 -10.54
C ALA A 8 5.33 0.56 -11.52
N GLU A 9 6.48 -0.03 -11.16
CA GLU A 9 7.17 -1.06 -11.95
C GLU A 9 6.32 -2.33 -12.04
N TYR A 10 5.72 -2.71 -10.92
CA TYR A 10 4.83 -3.86 -10.87
C TYR A 10 3.59 -3.69 -11.77
N ASN A 11 3.01 -2.48 -11.83
CA ASN A 11 1.90 -2.16 -12.73
C ASN A 11 2.27 -2.41 -14.20
N VAL A 12 3.43 -1.92 -14.63
CA VAL A 12 3.92 -2.13 -16.01
C VAL A 12 4.00 -3.62 -16.33
N ARG A 13 4.59 -4.43 -15.45
CA ARG A 13 4.69 -5.89 -15.68
C ARG A 13 3.35 -6.59 -15.73
N VAL A 14 2.37 -6.16 -14.92
CA VAL A 14 1.01 -6.72 -14.97
C VAL A 14 0.35 -6.44 -16.31
N LEU A 15 0.51 -5.22 -16.84
CA LEU A 15 -0.01 -4.84 -18.15
C LEU A 15 0.70 -5.59 -19.29
N GLU A 16 2.01 -5.76 -19.22
CA GLU A 16 2.78 -6.55 -20.18
C GLU A 16 2.28 -8.00 -20.23
N ILE A 17 2.14 -8.66 -19.08
CA ILE A 17 1.62 -10.04 -19.00
C ILE A 17 0.18 -10.13 -19.53
N ALA A 18 -0.68 -9.16 -19.21
CA ALA A 18 -2.05 -9.13 -19.71
C ALA A 18 -2.10 -8.98 -21.24
N ASN A 19 -1.22 -8.15 -21.80
CA ASN A 19 -1.10 -7.92 -23.24
C ASN A 19 -0.53 -9.16 -23.96
N GLU A 20 0.50 -9.79 -23.41
CA GLU A 20 1.05 -11.05 -23.91
C GLU A 20 -0.02 -12.15 -23.93
N SER A 21 -0.75 -12.32 -22.83
CA SER A 21 -1.85 -13.28 -22.74
C SER A 21 -2.93 -13.01 -23.81
N PHE A 22 -3.27 -11.74 -24.04
CA PHE A 22 -4.20 -11.35 -25.09
C PHE A 22 -3.69 -11.72 -26.49
N ASN A 23 -2.41 -11.49 -26.77
CA ASN A 23 -1.77 -11.85 -28.04
C ASN A 23 -1.72 -13.37 -28.27
N LEU A 24 -1.67 -14.16 -27.19
CA LEU A 24 -1.77 -15.61 -27.23
C LEU A 24 -3.23 -16.12 -27.33
N GLY A 25 -4.20 -15.22 -27.41
CA GLY A 25 -5.62 -15.54 -27.54
C GLY A 25 -6.35 -15.77 -26.21
N GLU A 26 -5.66 -15.68 -25.06
CA GLU A 26 -6.27 -15.78 -23.75
C GLU A 26 -6.49 -14.38 -23.15
N LYS A 27 -7.69 -13.81 -23.34
CA LYS A 27 -8.04 -12.55 -22.71
C LYS A 27 -8.20 -12.71 -21.20
N ILE A 28 -7.38 -12.00 -20.42
CA ILE A 28 -7.55 -11.91 -18.97
C ILE A 28 -8.50 -10.76 -18.66
N TYR A 29 -9.63 -11.07 -18.02
CA TYR A 29 -10.58 -10.05 -17.58
C TYR A 29 -10.00 -9.20 -16.43
N GLU A 30 -10.37 -7.92 -16.41
CA GLU A 30 -9.89 -6.96 -15.42
C GLU A 30 -10.14 -7.40 -13.97
N SER A 31 -11.33 -7.92 -13.66
CA SER A 31 -11.63 -8.44 -12.33
C SER A 31 -10.74 -9.62 -11.90
N LYS A 32 -10.24 -10.41 -12.87
CA LYS A 32 -9.26 -11.48 -12.62
C LYS A 32 -7.87 -10.89 -12.38
N LEU A 33 -7.49 -9.82 -13.07
CA LEU A 33 -6.24 -9.09 -12.84
C LEU A 33 -6.24 -8.44 -11.44
N VAL A 34 -7.30 -7.72 -11.08
CA VAL A 34 -7.46 -7.08 -9.76
C VAL A 34 -7.26 -8.09 -8.62
N ARG A 35 -7.95 -9.25 -8.69
CA ARG A 35 -7.78 -10.32 -7.70
C ARG A 35 -6.35 -10.88 -7.65
N LYS A 36 -5.71 -11.05 -8.81
CA LYS A 36 -4.32 -11.53 -8.90
C LYS A 36 -3.34 -10.52 -8.31
N VAL A 37 -3.54 -9.23 -8.58
CA VAL A 37 -2.75 -8.13 -8.03
C VAL A 37 -2.82 -8.17 -6.51
N LEU A 38 -4.02 -8.07 -5.92
CA LEU A 38 -4.23 -8.07 -4.47
C LEU A 38 -3.57 -9.27 -3.78
N ARG A 39 -3.72 -10.47 -4.36
CA ARG A 39 -3.14 -11.72 -3.82
C ARG A 39 -1.62 -11.81 -3.94
N SER A 40 -1.00 -11.02 -4.80
CA SER A 40 0.44 -11.08 -5.09
C SER A 40 1.26 -9.96 -4.46
N LEU A 41 0.59 -9.05 -3.73
CA LEU A 41 1.24 -7.98 -3.00
C LEU A 41 2.00 -8.53 -1.79
N PRO A 42 3.14 -7.92 -1.41
CA PRO A 42 3.86 -8.27 -0.18
C PRO A 42 3.07 -7.87 1.06
N SER A 43 3.38 -8.51 2.20
CA SER A 43 2.67 -8.31 3.47
C SER A 43 2.67 -6.86 4.01
N LYS A 44 3.58 -5.99 3.54
CA LYS A 44 3.56 -4.55 3.84
C LYS A 44 2.26 -3.85 3.38
N PHE A 45 1.51 -4.46 2.47
CA PHE A 45 0.22 -3.97 1.98
C PHE A 45 -0.98 -4.69 2.61
N ASP A 46 -0.82 -5.67 3.51
CA ASP A 46 -1.94 -6.48 4.04
C ASP A 46 -3.07 -5.61 4.59
N MET A 47 -2.73 -4.59 5.40
CA MET A 47 -3.71 -3.64 5.94
C MET A 47 -4.49 -2.91 4.82
N LYS A 48 -3.78 -2.49 3.77
CA LYS A 48 -4.38 -1.80 2.62
C LYS A 48 -5.27 -2.74 1.81
N VAL A 49 -4.85 -3.99 1.63
CA VAL A 49 -5.64 -5.03 0.95
C VAL A 49 -6.95 -5.26 1.69
N THR A 50 -6.92 -5.47 3.01
CA THR A 50 -8.13 -5.64 3.82
C THR A 50 -9.08 -4.46 3.68
N THR A 51 -8.56 -3.23 3.77
CA THR A 51 -9.40 -2.03 3.59
C THR A 51 -10.05 -1.97 2.21
N ILE A 52 -9.34 -2.35 1.14
CA ILE A 52 -9.90 -2.37 -0.22
C ILE A 52 -11.00 -3.43 -0.33
N GLU A 53 -10.77 -4.62 0.21
CA GLU A 53 -11.74 -5.73 0.19
C GLU A 53 -13.01 -5.42 0.99
N GLU A 54 -12.91 -4.65 2.07
CA GLU A 54 -14.06 -4.20 2.85
C GLU A 54 -14.81 -3.03 2.21
N ALA A 55 -14.09 -2.10 1.58
CA ALA A 55 -14.67 -0.85 1.07
C ALA A 55 -15.21 -0.94 -0.37
N HIS A 56 -14.70 -1.87 -1.19
CA HIS A 56 -15.00 -1.95 -2.62
C HIS A 56 -15.40 -3.35 -3.06
N ASP A 57 -16.32 -3.44 -4.01
CA ASP A 57 -16.60 -4.68 -4.72
C ASP A 57 -15.46 -4.98 -5.72
N ILE A 58 -14.66 -6.00 -5.40
CA ILE A 58 -13.51 -6.47 -6.18
C ILE A 58 -13.90 -6.92 -7.59
N THR A 59 -15.17 -7.28 -7.82
CA THR A 59 -15.64 -7.68 -9.15
C THR A 59 -15.82 -6.50 -10.11
N THR A 60 -16.07 -5.30 -9.58
CA THR A 60 -16.32 -4.08 -10.35
C THR A 60 -15.18 -3.07 -10.29
N LEU A 61 -14.26 -3.22 -9.33
CA LEU A 61 -13.12 -2.33 -9.15
C LEU A 61 -12.24 -2.33 -10.41
N LYS A 62 -11.87 -1.13 -10.88
CA LYS A 62 -10.98 -0.98 -12.04
C LYS A 62 -9.52 -1.17 -11.64
N LEU A 63 -8.71 -1.66 -12.58
CA LEU A 63 -7.30 -1.91 -12.33
C LEU A 63 -6.53 -0.61 -12.08
N ASP A 64 -6.86 0.45 -12.83
CA ASP A 64 -6.24 1.78 -12.67
C ASP A 64 -6.55 2.39 -11.29
N GLU A 65 -7.78 2.23 -10.80
CA GLU A 65 -8.20 2.71 -9.48
C GLU A 65 -7.45 1.96 -8.37
N LEU A 66 -7.29 0.64 -8.52
CA LEU A 66 -6.50 -0.18 -7.62
C LEU A 66 -5.04 0.31 -7.56
N PHE A 67 -4.38 0.45 -8.71
CA PHE A 67 -2.98 0.87 -8.74
C PHE A 67 -2.79 2.30 -8.24
N GLY A 68 -3.70 3.23 -8.55
CA GLY A 68 -3.66 4.59 -8.00
C GLY A 68 -3.72 4.60 -6.47
N SER A 69 -4.59 3.78 -5.89
CA SER A 69 -4.73 3.60 -4.44
C SER A 69 -3.47 3.00 -3.80
N LEU A 70 -2.84 2.03 -4.47
CA LEU A 70 -1.60 1.39 -4.00
C LEU A 70 -0.39 2.31 -4.09
N ILE A 71 -0.22 3.07 -5.18
CA ILE A 71 0.87 4.05 -5.35
C ILE A 71 0.77 5.14 -4.26
N THR A 72 -0.44 5.66 -4.03
CA THR A 72 -0.69 6.67 -2.98
C THR A 72 -0.31 6.14 -1.60
N PHE A 73 -0.62 4.87 -1.33
CA PHE A 73 -0.28 4.22 -0.07
C PHE A 73 1.24 3.98 0.08
N GLU A 74 1.91 3.53 -0.98
CA GLU A 74 3.37 3.37 -1.00
C GLU A 74 4.09 4.69 -0.71
N MET A 75 3.67 5.80 -1.34
CA MET A 75 4.19 7.14 -1.06
C MET A 75 3.95 7.58 0.40
N ALA A 76 2.78 7.25 0.96
CA ALA A 76 2.43 7.60 2.32
C ALA A 76 3.24 6.82 3.38
N ILE A 77 3.57 5.55 3.13
CA ILE A 77 4.46 4.76 3.99
C ILE A 77 5.88 5.30 3.94
N SER A 78 6.41 5.55 2.75
CA SER A 78 7.79 6.06 2.59
C SER A 78 7.99 7.37 3.36
N ASN A 79 7.05 8.31 3.26
CA ASN A 79 7.08 9.58 4.00
C ASN A 79 6.97 9.43 5.54
N ARG A 80 6.49 8.30 6.06
CA ARG A 80 6.35 8.05 7.51
C ARG A 80 7.59 7.42 8.09
N GLU A 81 8.32 6.60 7.34
CA GLU A 81 9.59 6.03 7.78
C GLU A 81 10.63 7.13 8.05
N ASP A 82 10.65 8.18 7.21
CA ASP A 82 11.49 9.38 7.41
C ASP A 82 11.16 10.18 8.69
N LYS A 83 9.95 10.03 9.23
CA LYS A 83 9.47 10.79 10.41
C LYS A 83 9.56 10.04 11.73
N LYS A 84 9.94 8.76 11.72
CA LYS A 84 10.02 7.93 12.94
C LYS A 84 11.14 8.36 13.91
N GLY A 85 12.00 9.31 13.52
CA GLY A 85 13.08 9.85 14.36
C GLY A 85 12.72 10.99 15.32
N LYS A 86 11.49 11.51 15.34
CA LYS A 86 11.09 12.61 16.25
C LYS A 86 10.07 12.16 17.29
N CYS A 87 10.49 11.34 18.23
CA CYS A 87 9.75 11.16 19.49
C CYS A 87 9.98 12.41 20.36
N ILE A 88 8.97 13.28 20.47
CA ILE A 88 8.98 14.36 21.46
C ILE A 88 8.66 13.76 22.84
N THR A 89 9.70 13.57 23.65
CA THR A 89 9.57 13.12 25.05
C THR A 89 9.11 14.30 25.90
N PHE A 90 7.92 14.21 26.50
CA PHE A 90 7.45 15.16 27.49
C PHE A 90 8.20 14.90 28.81
N LYS A 91 9.06 15.84 29.23
CA LYS A 91 9.61 15.83 30.59
C LYS A 91 8.61 16.50 31.52
N SER A 92 8.07 15.75 32.48
CA SER A 92 7.34 16.31 33.61
C SER A 92 8.33 17.06 34.49
N VAL A 93 8.07 18.35 34.72
CA VAL A 93 8.73 19.14 35.76
C VAL A 93 7.95 18.87 37.05
N HIS A 94 8.60 18.26 38.04
CA HIS A 94 8.10 18.31 39.42
C HIS A 94 8.68 19.59 40.04
N GLU A 95 7.81 20.54 40.39
CA GLU A 95 8.16 21.62 41.30
C GLU A 95 8.25 21.04 42.71
N GLU A 96 9.47 20.91 43.23
CA GLU A 96 9.69 20.75 44.66
C GLU A 96 9.50 22.13 45.31
N GLU A 97 8.38 22.30 45.99
CA GLU A 97 8.18 23.41 46.94
C GLU A 97 9.20 23.28 48.07
N VAL A 98 10.24 24.11 48.03
CA VAL A 98 11.13 24.32 49.18
C VAL A 98 10.34 25.13 50.21
N THR A 99 9.82 24.44 51.23
CA THR A 99 9.34 25.08 52.45
C THR A 99 10.55 25.34 53.35
N ASP A 100 11.02 26.59 53.36
CA ASP A 100 11.98 27.09 54.35
C ASP A 100 11.30 27.19 55.72
N ARG A 101 12.00 26.80 56.79
CA ARG A 101 11.46 26.56 58.14
C ARG A 101 12.01 27.55 59.15
#